data_AF-A1Y993-F1
#
_entry.id   AF-A1Y993-F1
#
_cell.length_a   1.000
_cell.length_b   1.000
_cell.length_c   1.000
_cell.angle_alpha   90.00
_cell.angle_beta   90.00
_cell.angle_gamma   90.00
#
_symmetry.space_group_name_H-M   'P 1'
#
loop_
_entity.id
_entity.type
_entity.pdbx_description
1 polymer ?
#
loop_
_entity_poly.entity_id
_entity_poly.type
_entity_poly.pdbx_seq_one_letter_code
_entity_poly.pdbx_strand_id
1 'polypeptide(L)'
;PMWNSPLSRLEHLRNKGYVDWTDGKARTLRILHQKPKGVSVIGELKGGELVEADAEEVEKIDFAPLMKKSSVFALRVMSNDLVDDFIVEGDMLILRSVTGEEEIEDGELVAARIDGRANSTV
;
A
#
# COMPACT_ATOMS: atom_id res chain seq x y z
N PRO A 1 18.42 33.60 -19.25
CA PRO A 1 18.31 32.12 -19.20
C PRO A 1 16.85 31.68 -18.96
N MET A 2 16.24 31.07 -19.97
CA MET A 2 14.78 30.92 -20.16
C MET A 2 14.21 29.63 -19.52
N TRP A 3 14.75 29.19 -18.37
CA TRP A 3 14.52 27.85 -17.82
C TRP A 3 13.39 27.72 -16.77
N ASN A 4 12.64 28.78 -16.46
CA ASN A 4 11.66 28.78 -15.37
C ASN A 4 10.18 28.88 -15.81
N SER A 5 9.85 28.57 -17.08
CA SER A 5 8.44 28.54 -17.48
C SER A 5 7.77 27.24 -17.00
N PRO A 6 6.54 27.29 -16.44
CA PRO A 6 5.79 26.09 -16.05
C PRO A 6 5.54 25.13 -17.24
N LEU A 7 5.55 25.66 -18.46
CA LEU A 7 5.43 24.91 -19.71
C LEU A 7 6.64 23.99 -19.95
N SER A 8 7.86 24.47 -19.70
CA SER A 8 9.08 23.66 -19.86
C SER A 8 9.07 22.42 -18.96
N ARG A 9 8.51 22.53 -17.75
CA ARG A 9 8.44 21.40 -16.81
C ARG A 9 7.41 20.35 -17.25
N LEU A 10 6.28 20.78 -17.81
CA LEU A 10 5.26 19.88 -18.36
C LEU A 10 5.74 19.20 -19.63
N GLU A 11 6.47 19.89 -20.51
CA GLU A 11 7.11 19.29 -21.69
C GLU A 11 8.12 18.21 -21.30
N HIS A 12 8.95 18.45 -20.27
CA HIS A 12 9.83 17.42 -19.75
C HIS A 12 9.08 16.19 -19.23
N LEU A 13 7.95 16.38 -18.55
CA LEU A 13 7.12 15.26 -18.08
C LEU A 13 6.44 14.52 -19.23
N ARG A 14 6.04 15.22 -20.30
CA ARG A 14 5.49 14.64 -21.53
C ARG A 14 6.53 13.81 -22.28
N ASN A 15 7.73 14.37 -22.45
CA ASN A 15 8.86 13.68 -23.10
C ASN A 15 9.29 12.42 -22.33
N LYS A 16 9.12 12.43 -21.01
CA LYS A 16 9.35 11.27 -20.15
C LYS A 16 8.14 10.32 -20.05
N GLY A 17 7.04 10.61 -20.74
CA GLY A 17 5.85 9.76 -20.78
C GLY A 17 4.97 9.79 -19.53
N TYR A 18 5.15 10.74 -18.60
CA TYR A 18 4.35 10.78 -17.36
C TYR A 18 2.98 11.44 -17.54
N VAL A 19 2.88 12.40 -18.46
CA VAL A 19 1.65 13.18 -18.72
C VAL A 19 1.45 13.37 -20.21
N ASP A 20 0.21 13.63 -20.62
CA ASP A 20 -0.14 13.98 -21.99
C ASP A 20 -1.25 15.03 -22.03
N TRP A 21 -1.33 15.79 -23.12
CA TRP A 21 -2.41 16.75 -23.36
C TRP A 21 -2.58 17.01 -24.86
N THR A 22 -3.71 17.59 -25.25
CA THR A 22 -3.96 18.01 -26.63
C THR A 22 -3.56 19.47 -26.80
N ASP A 23 -2.57 19.72 -27.66
CA ASP A 23 -2.12 21.07 -27.96
C ASP A 23 -3.27 21.92 -28.54
N GLY A 24 -3.34 23.19 -28.10
CA GLY A 24 -4.41 24.11 -28.50
C GLY A 24 -5.76 23.88 -27.81
N LYS A 25 -5.87 22.93 -26.85
CA LYS A 25 -7.09 22.73 -26.06
C LYS A 25 -6.85 22.94 -24.57
N ALA A 26 -7.70 23.76 -23.95
CA ALA A 26 -7.67 23.93 -22.49
C ALA A 26 -8.17 22.66 -21.79
N ARG A 27 -7.62 22.37 -20.60
CA ARG A 27 -8.07 21.30 -19.67
C ARG A 27 -7.97 19.86 -20.20
N THR A 28 -7.03 19.56 -21.10
CA THR A 28 -6.83 18.20 -21.64
C THR A 28 -5.68 17.42 -20.98
N LEU A 29 -5.09 17.94 -19.90
CA LEU A 29 -3.98 17.29 -19.21
C LEU A 29 -4.42 15.95 -18.61
N ARG A 30 -3.69 14.89 -18.94
CA ARG A 30 -3.88 13.51 -18.47
C ARG A 30 -2.57 13.00 -17.88
N ILE A 31 -2.67 12.22 -16.82
CA ILE A 31 -1.53 11.51 -16.22
C ILE A 31 -1.52 10.11 -16.82
N LEU A 32 -0.45 9.75 -17.52
CA LEU A 32 -0.34 8.46 -18.22
C LEU A 32 0.05 7.32 -17.26
N HIS A 33 0.91 7.61 -16.29
CA HIS A 33 1.33 6.69 -15.24
C HIS A 33 0.68 7.08 -13.92
N GLN A 34 -0.62 6.82 -13.79
CA GLN A 34 -1.27 6.97 -12.49
C GLN A 34 -0.59 6.03 -11.51
N LYS A 35 -0.23 6.52 -10.31
CA LYS A 35 0.22 5.62 -9.23
C LYS A 35 -0.85 4.52 -9.11
N PRO A 36 -0.45 3.23 -9.10
CA PRO A 36 -1.41 2.15 -8.92
C PRO A 36 -2.22 2.46 -7.66
N LYS A 37 -3.54 2.55 -7.83
CA LYS A 37 -4.47 2.61 -6.71
C LYS A 37 -4.56 1.20 -6.17
N GLY A 38 -4.42 1.02 -4.86
CA GLY A 38 -4.39 -0.31 -4.28
C GLY A 38 -3.65 -0.37 -2.96
N VAL A 39 -3.83 -1.48 -2.24
CA VAL A 39 -3.11 -1.77 -1.01
C VAL A 39 -1.72 -2.28 -1.41
N SER A 40 -0.67 -1.70 -0.83
CA SER A 40 0.68 -2.23 -0.99
C SER A 40 0.84 -3.46 -0.10
N VAL A 41 1.32 -4.56 -0.67
CA VAL A 41 1.78 -5.71 0.13
C VAL A 41 3.17 -5.38 0.66
N ILE A 42 3.28 -5.20 1.98
CA ILE A 42 4.53 -4.74 2.62
C ILE A 42 5.36 -5.88 3.22
N GLY A 43 4.85 -7.10 3.23
CA GLY A 43 5.52 -8.22 3.86
C GLY A 43 4.72 -9.52 3.84
N GLU A 44 5.34 -10.53 4.41
CA GLU A 44 4.82 -11.86 4.60
C GLU A 44 4.64 -12.14 6.11
N LEU A 45 3.57 -12.83 6.48
CA LEU A 45 3.36 -13.32 7.84
C LEU A 45 3.79 -14.79 7.89
N LYS A 46 4.85 -15.10 8.65
CA LYS A 46 5.40 -16.46 8.83
C LYS A 46 5.46 -16.79 10.31
N GLY A 47 4.67 -17.78 10.75
CA GLY A 47 4.69 -18.24 12.14
C GLY A 47 4.35 -17.16 13.16
N GLY A 48 3.45 -16.25 12.80
CA GLY A 48 3.11 -15.08 13.63
C GLY A 48 4.13 -13.94 13.59
N GLU A 49 5.18 -14.04 12.77
CA GLU A 49 6.18 -12.99 12.59
C GLU A 49 6.01 -12.26 11.26
N LEU A 50 6.12 -10.94 11.28
CA LEU A 50 6.17 -10.11 10.08
C LEU A 50 7.57 -10.15 9.47
N VAL A 51 7.65 -10.61 8.22
CA VAL A 51 8.84 -10.54 7.37
C VAL A 51 8.61 -9.44 6.35
N GLU A 52 9.42 -8.39 6.38
CA GLU A 52 9.32 -7.29 5.40
C GLU A 52 9.63 -7.79 3.99
N ALA A 53 8.80 -7.42 3.02
CA ALA A 53 9.03 -7.74 1.61
C ALA A 53 10.11 -6.82 1.03
N ASP A 54 10.91 -7.33 0.10
CA ASP A 54 11.88 -6.52 -0.62
C ASP A 54 11.19 -5.32 -1.30
N ALA A 55 11.68 -4.12 -0.99
CA ALA A 55 11.08 -2.85 -1.42
C ALA A 55 11.05 -2.68 -2.96
N GLU A 56 11.76 -3.53 -3.70
CA GLU A 56 11.86 -3.50 -5.15
C GLU A 56 10.68 -4.19 -5.85
N GLU A 57 9.95 -5.08 -5.17
CA GLU A 57 8.83 -5.85 -5.72
C GLU A 57 7.56 -5.75 -4.83
N VAL A 58 7.16 -4.52 -4.51
CA VAL A 58 5.91 -4.26 -3.77
C VAL A 58 4.73 -4.51 -4.69
N GLU A 59 4.16 -5.71 -4.62
CA GLU A 59 2.90 -6.06 -5.27
C GLU A 59 1.78 -5.13 -4.76
N LYS A 60 0.99 -4.57 -5.69
CA LYS A 60 -0.13 -3.69 -5.36
C LYS A 60 -1.42 -4.28 -5.88
N ILE A 61 -2.34 -4.53 -4.97
CA ILE A 61 -3.64 -5.14 -5.29
C ILE A 61 -4.71 -4.04 -5.24
N ASP A 62 -5.49 -3.93 -6.32
CA ASP A 62 -6.52 -2.92 -6.43
C ASP A 62 -7.75 -3.28 -5.58
N PHE A 63 -7.79 -2.75 -4.37
CA PHE A 63 -8.95 -2.80 -3.48
C PHE A 63 -9.74 -1.47 -3.47
N ALA A 64 -9.69 -0.67 -4.55
CA ALA A 64 -10.33 0.65 -4.65
C ALA A 64 -11.78 0.76 -4.13
N PRO A 65 -12.65 -0.27 -4.17
CA PRO A 65 -13.99 -0.18 -3.59
C PRO A 65 -14.01 -0.14 -2.05
N LEU A 66 -13.06 -0.80 -1.39
CA LEU A 66 -13.02 -0.98 0.07
C LEU A 66 -12.21 0.11 0.79
N MET A 67 -11.36 0.83 0.05
CA MET A 67 -10.27 1.66 0.55
C MET A 67 -10.58 3.16 0.64
N LYS A 68 -11.83 3.56 0.84
CA LYS A 68 -12.18 4.99 0.97
C LYS A 68 -11.71 5.62 2.28
N LYS A 69 -11.23 4.82 3.24
CA LYS A 69 -10.82 5.29 4.57
C LYS A 69 -9.55 4.55 4.98
N SER A 70 -8.58 5.33 5.44
CA SER A 70 -7.44 4.88 6.24
C SER A 70 -6.22 4.35 5.48
N SER A 71 -5.04 4.64 6.02
CA SER A 71 -3.75 4.08 5.63
C SER A 71 -3.74 2.58 5.95
N VAL A 72 -4.10 1.77 4.97
CA VAL A 72 -4.08 0.31 5.06
C VAL A 72 -2.94 -0.28 4.23
N PHE A 73 -2.46 -1.44 4.66
CA PHE A 73 -1.41 -2.22 4.01
C PHE A 73 -1.79 -3.70 4.04
N ALA A 74 -1.17 -4.50 3.18
CA ALA A 74 -1.46 -5.92 3.05
C ALA A 74 -0.25 -6.77 3.46
N LEU A 75 -0.52 -7.93 4.03
CA LEU A 75 0.46 -8.97 4.32
C LEU A 75 0.02 -10.28 3.66
N ARG A 76 0.97 -11.03 3.10
CA ARG A 76 0.72 -12.37 2.58
C ARG A 76 1.02 -13.41 3.66
N VAL A 77 0.08 -14.30 3.94
CA VAL A 77 0.27 -15.38 4.89
C VAL A 77 1.09 -16.48 4.22
N MET A 78 2.21 -16.84 4.83
CA MET A 78 3.15 -17.85 4.33
C MET A 78 3.30 -19.04 5.28
N SER A 79 2.39 -19.19 6.25
CA SER A 79 2.32 -20.37 7.12
C SER A 79 0.88 -20.68 7.55
N ASN A 80 0.63 -21.92 7.94
CA ASN A 80 -0.67 -22.39 8.43
C ASN A 80 -0.79 -22.32 9.96
N ASP A 81 0.08 -21.57 10.62
CA ASP A 81 0.15 -21.54 12.09
C ASP A 81 -1.05 -20.80 12.72
N LEU A 82 -1.79 -20.01 11.93
CA LEU A 82 -3.00 -19.27 12.33
C LEU A 82 -4.29 -19.93 11.79
N VAL A 83 -4.24 -21.23 11.50
CA VAL A 83 -5.39 -21.97 10.95
C VAL A 83 -6.60 -21.99 11.90
N ASP A 84 -6.36 -21.92 13.21
CA ASP A 84 -7.41 -21.86 14.23
C ASP A 84 -8.22 -20.54 14.15
N ASP A 85 -7.60 -19.47 13.61
CA ASP A 85 -8.24 -18.19 13.30
C ASP A 85 -8.81 -18.14 11.87
N PHE A 86 -8.90 -19.28 11.19
CA PHE A 86 -9.28 -19.43 9.78
C PHE A 86 -8.33 -18.70 8.80
N ILE A 87 -7.07 -18.50 9.20
CA ILE A 87 -6.04 -17.88 8.38
C ILE A 87 -5.09 -18.96 7.87
N VAL A 88 -5.03 -19.16 6.56
CA VAL A 88 -4.20 -20.20 5.93
C VAL A 88 -3.14 -19.61 5.02
N GLU A 89 -2.14 -20.42 4.71
CA GLU A 89 -1.09 -20.10 3.74
C GLU A 89 -1.71 -19.69 2.39
N GLY A 90 -1.29 -18.54 1.88
CA GLY A 90 -1.82 -17.92 0.67
C GLY A 90 -2.87 -16.85 0.92
N ASP A 91 -3.38 -16.71 2.14
CA ASP A 91 -4.32 -15.65 2.49
C ASP A 91 -3.66 -14.27 2.50
N MET A 92 -4.50 -13.24 2.33
CA MET A 92 -4.11 -11.84 2.32
C MET A 92 -4.75 -11.11 3.49
N LEU A 93 -3.95 -10.61 4.42
CA LEU A 93 -4.43 -9.81 5.54
C LEU A 93 -4.37 -8.34 5.15
N ILE A 94 -5.52 -7.66 5.15
CA ILE A 94 -5.60 -6.20 4.96
C ILE A 94 -5.65 -5.55 6.33
N LEU A 95 -4.57 -4.90 6.72
CA LEU A 95 -4.41 -4.27 8.02
C LEU A 95 -4.52 -2.77 7.90
N ARG A 96 -5.24 -2.15 8.83
CA ARG A 96 -5.23 -0.70 9.02
C ARG A 96 -4.13 -0.33 10.01
N SER A 97 -3.37 0.72 9.72
CA SER A 97 -2.50 1.30 10.74
C SER A 97 -3.37 1.98 11.78
N VAL A 98 -3.34 1.47 13.01
CA VAL A 98 -3.96 2.07 14.18
C VAL A 98 -2.98 3.08 14.75
N THR A 99 -3.31 4.37 14.71
CA THR A 99 -2.45 5.44 15.23
C THR A 99 -3.19 6.25 16.29
N GLY A 100 -2.69 6.27 17.53
CA GLY A 100 -3.22 7.11 18.60
C GLY A 100 -4.03 6.35 19.66
N GLU A 101 -5.13 6.97 20.12
CA GLU A 101 -6.06 6.53 21.18
C GLU A 101 -7.23 5.70 20.62
N GLU A 102 -7.08 5.06 19.46
CA GLU A 102 -8.12 4.16 18.93
C GLU A 102 -8.28 2.97 19.89
N GLU A 103 -9.45 2.87 20.53
CA GLU A 103 -9.82 1.71 21.33
C GLU A 103 -9.98 0.50 20.40
N ILE A 104 -9.15 -0.51 20.61
CA ILE A 104 -9.31 -1.84 20.01
C ILE A 104 -10.35 -2.55 20.87
N GLU A 105 -11.42 -3.05 20.24
CA GLU A 105 -12.45 -3.80 20.96
C GLU A 105 -11.99 -5.24 21.22
N ASP A 106 -12.41 -5.80 22.36
CA ASP A 106 -12.13 -7.20 22.71
C ASP A 106 -12.78 -8.13 21.68
N GLY A 107 -11.95 -8.98 21.04
CA GLY A 107 -12.36 -9.85 19.94
C GLY A 107 -11.97 -9.36 18.54
N GLU A 108 -11.36 -8.18 18.40
CA GLU A 108 -10.71 -7.79 17.15
C GLU A 108 -9.33 -8.46 17.02
N LEU A 109 -9.08 -9.09 15.87
CA LEU A 109 -7.75 -9.62 15.56
C LEU A 109 -6.78 -8.47 15.27
N VAL A 110 -5.72 -8.35 16.07
CA VAL A 110 -4.74 -7.28 15.93
C VAL A 110 -3.32 -7.82 15.70
N ALA A 111 -2.62 -7.16 14.79
CA ALA A 111 -1.20 -7.39 14.58
C ALA A 111 -0.41 -6.32 15.35
N ALA A 112 0.27 -6.71 16.42
CA ALA A 112 1.11 -5.82 17.21
C ALA A 112 2.60 -6.09 16.94
N ARG A 113 3.37 -5.02 16.71
CA ARG A 113 4.84 -5.08 16.66
C ARG A 113 5.39 -4.67 18.03
N ILE A 114 6.08 -5.59 18.70
CA ILE A 114 6.71 -5.34 20.00
C ILE A 114 8.22 -5.21 19.80
N ASP A 115 8.75 -3.99 19.89
CA ASP A 115 10.20 -3.76 19.82
C ASP A 115 10.89 -4.28 21.09
N GLY A 116 11.48 -5.48 21.04
CA GLY A 116 12.50 -5.90 22.01
C GLY A 116 12.49 -7.34 22.50
N ARG A 117 11.44 -8.14 22.28
CA ARG A 117 11.45 -9.59 22.55
C ARG A 117 10.13 -10.23 22.09
N ALA A 118 10.25 -11.24 21.22
CA ALA A 118 9.27 -12.29 20.94
C ALA A 118 7.79 -11.89 21.04
N ASN A 119 7.28 -11.30 19.96
CA ASN A 119 6.11 -11.73 19.20
C ASN A 119 5.10 -12.59 19.99
N SER A 120 4.04 -11.94 20.47
CA SER A 120 2.81 -12.61 20.86
C SER A 120 1.65 -11.93 20.12
N THR A 121 0.99 -12.71 19.26
CA THR A 121 -0.31 -12.39 18.69
C THR A 121 -1.35 -12.52 19.80
N VAL A 122 -2.17 -11.49 20.00
CA VAL A 122 -3.40 -11.55 20.80
C VAL A 122 -4.54 -11.13 19.90
#